data_AF-A0A1H6RB31-F1
#
_entry.id   AF-A0A1H6RB31-F1
#
_cell.length_a   1.000
_cell.length_b   1.000
_cell.length_c   1.000
_cell.angle_alpha   90.00
_cell.angle_beta   90.00
_cell.angle_gamma   90.00
#
_symmetry.space_group_name_H-M   'P 1'
#
loop_
_entity.id
_entity.type
_entity.pdbx_description
1 polymer ?
#
loop_
_entity_poly.entity_id
_entity_poly.type
_entity_poly.pdbx_seq_one_letter_code
_entity_poly.pdbx_strand_id
1 'polypeptide(L)'
;MAKVEITAEVQDLVETELRKGASNSRIANLLDLPYKEAVEIIDTIKENLRPDVGDEIIFTFRDEPMEGKIEKLLTNSAIVKINWTHSAERMHDLVEEKTVVNFKDIEGFKSQVNETEQE
;
A
#
# COMPACT_ATOMS: atom_id res chain seq x y z
N MET A 1 -2.40 22.10 -21.79
CA MET A 1 -2.35 20.64 -21.66
C MET A 1 -3.50 20.25 -20.75
N ALA A 2 -4.42 19.40 -21.23
CA ALA A 2 -5.55 18.98 -20.44
C ALA A 2 -5.03 18.15 -19.26
N LYS A 3 -5.38 18.53 -18.03
CA LYS A 3 -5.14 17.68 -16.85
C LYS A 3 -6.01 16.45 -17.05
N VAL A 4 -5.41 15.26 -17.15
CA VAL A 4 -6.17 14.02 -17.05
C VAL A 4 -6.71 13.96 -15.63
N GLU A 5 -8.02 14.06 -15.48
CA GLU A 5 -8.67 13.90 -14.17
C GLU A 5 -8.57 12.42 -13.78
N ILE A 6 -7.99 12.15 -12.62
CA ILE A 6 -7.95 10.80 -12.05
C ILE A 6 -9.36 10.48 -11.58
N THR A 7 -10.10 9.72 -12.40
CA THR A 7 -11.42 9.20 -12.01
C THR A 7 -11.26 8.00 -11.09
N ALA A 8 -12.30 7.66 -10.33
CA ALA A 8 -12.30 6.48 -9.46
C ALA A 8 -12.02 5.19 -10.23
N GLU A 9 -12.54 5.06 -11.47
CA GLU A 9 -12.27 3.90 -12.33
C GLU A 9 -10.80 3.79 -12.74
N VAL A 10 -10.16 4.92 -13.07
CA VAL A 10 -8.73 4.97 -13.39
C VAL A 10 -7.90 4.62 -12.15
N GLN A 11 -8.29 5.15 -10.99
CA GLN A 11 -7.64 4.86 -9.73
C GLN A 11 -7.70 3.36 -9.41
N ASP A 12 -8.89 2.77 -9.37
CA ASP A 12 -9.10 1.36 -9.06
C ASP A 12 -8.33 0.44 -10.02
N LEU A 13 -8.30 0.77 -11.32
CA LEU A 13 -7.57 0.00 -12.31
C LEU A 13 -6.05 0.05 -12.07
N VAL A 14 -5.51 1.24 -11.84
CA VAL A 14 -4.07 1.42 -11.59
C VAL A 14 -3.68 0.74 -10.27
N GLU A 15 -4.45 0.91 -9.21
CA GLU A 15 -4.22 0.25 -7.92
C GLU A 15 -4.20 -1.27 -8.05
N THR A 16 -5.20 -1.81 -8.72
CA THR A 16 -5.34 -3.25 -8.96
C THR A 16 -4.14 -3.80 -9.73
N GLU A 17 -3.74 -3.14 -10.81
CA GLU A 17 -2.63 -3.60 -11.63
C GLU A 17 -1.28 -3.42 -10.92
N LEU A 18 -1.11 -2.35 -10.13
CA LEU A 18 0.08 -2.16 -9.27
C LEU A 18 0.19 -3.26 -8.20
N ARG A 19 -0.92 -3.64 -7.55
CA ARG A 19 -0.95 -4.76 -6.59
C ARG A 19 -0.58 -6.10 -7.25
N LYS A 20 -1.00 -6.30 -8.51
CA LYS A 20 -0.60 -7.47 -9.32
C LYS A 20 0.86 -7.42 -9.81
N GLY A 21 1.58 -6.32 -9.57
CA GLY A 21 2.96 -6.14 -10.02
C GLY A 21 3.09 -5.83 -11.51
N ALA A 22 2.06 -5.26 -12.15
CA ALA A 22 2.12 -4.81 -13.53
C ALA A 22 3.16 -3.69 -13.73
N SER A 23 3.81 -3.67 -14.90
CA SER A 23 4.73 -2.59 -15.25
C SER A 23 3.97 -1.31 -15.63
N ASN A 24 4.61 -0.14 -15.45
CA ASN A 24 4.06 1.14 -15.88
C ASN A 24 3.67 1.14 -17.38
N SER A 25 4.44 0.45 -18.24
CA SER A 25 4.11 0.31 -19.66
C SER A 25 2.84 -0.49 -19.93
N ARG A 26 2.58 -1.54 -19.13
CA ARG A 26 1.36 -2.34 -19.24
C ARG A 26 0.15 -1.51 -18.80
N ILE A 27 0.28 -0.78 -17.70
CA ILE A 27 -0.79 0.09 -17.19
C ILE A 27 -1.08 1.21 -18.18
N ALA A 28 -0.06 1.83 -18.80
CA ALA A 28 -0.25 2.85 -19.85
C ALA A 28 -1.07 2.33 -21.04
N ASN A 29 -0.79 1.10 -21.49
CA ASN A 29 -1.56 0.46 -22.56
C ASN A 29 -3.01 0.16 -22.14
N LEU A 30 -3.24 -0.21 -20.88
CA LEU A 30 -4.59 -0.46 -20.35
C LEU A 30 -5.42 0.82 -20.22
N LEU A 31 -4.77 1.93 -19.88
CA LEU A 31 -5.38 3.25 -19.80
C LEU A 31 -5.61 3.90 -21.18
N ASP A 32 -5.07 3.31 -22.25
CA ASP A 32 -5.04 3.90 -23.61
C ASP A 32 -4.46 5.33 -23.62
N LEU A 33 -3.44 5.56 -22.79
CA LEU A 33 -2.79 6.86 -22.63
C LEU A 33 -1.34 6.84 -23.12
N PRO A 34 -0.81 7.99 -23.59
CA PRO A 34 0.62 8.13 -23.84
C PRO A 34 1.42 7.78 -22.58
N TYR A 35 2.51 7.03 -22.74
CA TYR A 35 3.31 6.52 -21.63
C TYR A 35 3.68 7.60 -20.60
N LYS A 36 4.03 8.81 -21.05
CA LYS A 36 4.41 9.91 -20.17
C LYS A 36 3.25 10.35 -19.27
N GLU A 37 2.05 10.49 -19.82
CA GLU A 37 0.85 10.90 -19.07
C GLU A 37 0.42 9.78 -18.11
N ALA A 38 0.46 8.53 -18.56
CA ALA A 38 0.17 7.39 -17.70
C ALA A 38 1.14 7.28 -16.52
N VAL A 39 2.43 7.56 -16.71
CA VAL A 39 3.41 7.57 -15.61
C VAL A 39 3.10 8.65 -14.59
N GLU A 40 2.74 9.86 -15.01
CA GLU A 40 2.34 10.93 -14.07
C GLU A 40 1.12 10.53 -13.23
N ILE A 41 0.12 9.86 -13.83
CA ILE A 41 -1.06 9.33 -13.12
C ILE A 41 -0.65 8.21 -12.14
N ILE A 42 0.16 7.26 -12.61
CA ILE A 42 0.64 6.13 -11.78
C ILE A 42 1.41 6.65 -10.57
N ASP A 43 2.30 7.62 -10.76
CA ASP A 43 3.11 8.17 -9.68
C ASP A 43 2.25 8.95 -8.68
N THR A 44 1.25 9.72 -9.16
CA THR A 44 0.28 10.40 -8.29
C THR A 44 -0.52 9.39 -7.43
N ILE A 45 -0.98 8.29 -8.03
CA ILE A 45 -1.73 7.25 -7.32
C ILE A 45 -0.82 6.52 -6.32
N LYS A 46 0.43 6.22 -6.69
CA LYS A 46 1.43 5.64 -5.77
C LYS A 46 1.72 6.53 -4.59
N GLU A 47 1.80 7.86 -4.80
CA GLU A 47 2.02 8.81 -3.70
C GLU A 47 0.85 8.79 -2.72
N ASN A 48 -0.40 8.73 -3.21
CA ASN A 48 -1.59 8.66 -2.35
C ASN A 48 -1.72 7.35 -1.56
N LEU A 49 -1.16 6.26 -2.08
CA LEU A 49 -1.13 4.95 -1.42
C LEU A 49 0.10 4.74 -0.55
N ARG A 50 1.06 5.66 -0.61
CA ARG A 50 2.32 5.48 0.08
C ARG A 50 2.04 5.54 1.57
N PRO A 51 2.35 4.47 2.33
CA PRO A 51 2.17 4.49 3.76
C PRO A 51 3.09 5.53 4.42
N ASP A 52 2.67 6.03 5.57
CA ASP A 52 3.42 6.92 6.44
C ASP A 52 3.98 6.19 7.67
N VAL A 53 5.01 6.79 8.28
CA VAL A 53 5.52 6.30 9.56
C VAL A 53 4.46 6.54 10.64
N GLY A 54 4.08 5.49 11.34
CA GLY A 54 3.04 5.51 12.35
C GLY A 54 1.74 4.82 11.93
N ASP A 55 1.57 4.57 10.63
CA ASP A 55 0.39 3.87 10.11
C ASP A 55 0.29 2.45 10.62
N GLU A 56 -0.94 2.03 10.93
CA GLU A 56 -1.27 0.66 11.25
C GLU A 56 -1.78 -0.03 9.99
N ILE A 57 -1.10 -1.10 9.60
CA ILE A 57 -1.37 -1.83 8.37
C ILE A 57 -1.79 -3.27 8.65
N ILE A 58 -2.59 -3.79 7.74
CA ILE A 58 -2.95 -5.20 7.63
C ILE A 58 -2.21 -5.76 6.42
N PHE A 59 -1.59 -6.92 6.58
CA PHE A 59 -0.91 -7.62 5.51
C PHE A 59 -0.99 -9.13 5.75
N THR A 60 -0.80 -9.92 4.72
CA THR A 60 -0.78 -11.38 4.83
C THR A 60 0.66 -11.88 4.72
N PHE A 61 1.04 -12.80 5.60
CA PHE A 61 2.32 -13.49 5.53
C PHE A 61 2.10 -15.01 5.56
N ARG A 62 2.49 -15.70 4.49
CA ARG A 62 2.24 -17.15 4.31
C ARG A 62 0.77 -17.53 4.53
N ASP A 63 -0.13 -16.74 3.93
CA ASP A 63 -1.59 -16.91 4.03
C ASP A 63 -2.17 -16.71 5.44
N GLU A 64 -1.36 -16.23 6.40
CA GLU A 64 -1.81 -15.88 7.74
C GLU A 64 -1.95 -14.36 7.87
N PRO A 65 -3.08 -13.85 8.41
CA PRO A 65 -3.31 -12.43 8.60
C PRO A 65 -2.40 -11.88 9.69
N MET A 66 -1.77 -10.75 9.39
CA MET A 66 -0.84 -10.05 10.26
C MET A 66 -1.20 -8.57 10.34
N GLU A 67 -0.89 -7.98 11.49
CA GLU A 67 -1.08 -6.56 11.72
C GLU A 67 0.16 -5.95 12.34
N GLY A 68 0.42 -4.69 12.02
CA GLY A 68 1.52 -3.99 12.66
C GLY A 68 1.58 -2.52 12.34
N LYS A 69 2.46 -1.83 13.06
CA LYS A 69 2.68 -0.39 12.94
C LYS A 69 3.97 -0.10 12.20
N ILE A 70 3.92 0.78 11.21
CA ILE A 70 5.10 1.19 10.45
C ILE A 70 5.99 2.05 11.33
N GLU A 71 7.23 1.62 11.53
CA GLU A 71 8.25 2.39 12.25
C GLU A 71 9.23 3.11 11.32
N LYS A 72 9.41 2.60 10.10
CA LYS A 72 10.34 3.18 9.13
C LYS A 72 9.94 2.85 7.70
N LEU A 73 9.98 3.84 6.82
CA LEU A 73 9.82 3.65 5.38
C LEU A 73 11.18 3.37 4.71
N LEU A 74 11.14 2.45 3.76
CA LEU A 74 12.20 2.16 2.79
C LEU A 74 11.69 2.56 1.40
N THR A 75 12.46 2.27 0.35
CA THR A 75 12.10 2.66 -1.02
C THR A 75 10.82 2.00 -1.53
N ASN A 76 10.63 0.70 -1.29
CA ASN A 76 9.47 -0.09 -1.75
C ASN A 76 8.84 -0.95 -0.65
N SER A 77 9.23 -0.69 0.59
CA SER A 77 8.87 -1.50 1.75
C SER A 77 8.91 -0.67 3.03
N ALA A 78 8.42 -1.24 4.13
CA ALA A 78 8.45 -0.64 5.46
C ALA A 78 8.98 -1.63 6.49
N ILE A 79 9.61 -1.11 7.53
CA ILE A 79 9.84 -1.86 8.78
C ILE A 79 8.58 -1.70 9.63
N VAL A 80 7.99 -2.83 9.97
CA VAL A 80 6.69 -2.93 10.65
C VAL A 80 6.90 -3.64 11.97
N LYS A 81 6.51 -3.00 13.07
CA LYS A 81 6.42 -3.63 14.38
C LYS A 81 5.11 -4.39 14.48
N ILE A 82 5.18 -5.70 14.71
CA ILE A 82 4.01 -6.58 14.73
C ILE A 82 3.15 -6.32 15.96
N ASN A 83 1.84 -6.24 15.76
CA ASN A 83 0.84 -6.29 16.82
C ASN A 83 0.39 -7.73 17.01
N TRP A 84 1.05 -8.44 17.92
CA TRP A 84 0.77 -9.85 18.22
C TRP A 84 -0.63 -10.09 18.80
N THR A 85 -1.28 -9.07 19.37
CA THR A 85 -2.66 -9.17 19.88
C THR A 85 -3.67 -9.44 18.77
N HIS A 86 -3.35 -9.01 17.54
CA HIS A 86 -4.23 -9.11 16.38
C HIS A 86 -3.60 -9.87 15.21
N SER A 87 -2.48 -10.55 15.45
CA SER A 87 -1.78 -11.36 14.44
C SER A 87 -1.92 -12.85 14.76
N ALA A 88 -1.78 -13.72 13.75
CA ALA A 88 -1.88 -15.16 13.94
C ALA A 88 -0.82 -15.69 14.94
N GLU A 89 -1.26 -16.41 15.98
CA GLU A 89 -0.39 -16.94 17.04
C GLU A 89 0.69 -17.88 16.50
N ARG A 90 0.37 -18.63 15.42
CA ARG A 90 1.33 -19.51 14.72
C ARG A 90 2.53 -18.78 14.12
N MET A 91 2.41 -17.47 13.91
CA MET A 91 3.48 -16.65 13.35
C MET A 91 4.49 -16.20 14.41
N HIS A 92 4.18 -16.36 15.70
CA HIS A 92 5.04 -15.94 16.81
C HIS A 92 6.40 -16.66 16.84
N ASP A 93 6.46 -17.89 16.34
CA ASP A 93 7.71 -18.68 16.25
C ASP A 93 8.49 -18.43 14.94
N LEU A 94 7.89 -17.73 13.98
CA LEU A 94 8.40 -17.59 12.61
C LEU A 94 8.81 -16.16 12.27
N VAL A 95 8.26 -15.17 12.95
CA VAL A 95 8.43 -13.75 12.66
C VAL A 95 8.89 -13.04 13.93
N GLU A 96 9.91 -12.21 13.77
CA GLU A 96 10.46 -11.36 14.83
C GLU A 96 9.50 -10.23 15.20
N GLU A 97 9.76 -9.52 16.31
CA GLU A 97 8.96 -8.35 16.73
C GLU A 97 8.83 -7.29 15.62
N LYS A 98 9.82 -7.19 14.74
CA LYS A 98 9.84 -6.30 13.58
C LYS A 98 10.11 -7.09 12.31
N THR A 99 9.33 -6.82 11.27
CA THR A 99 9.51 -7.44 9.95
C THR A 99 9.52 -6.41 8.83
N VAL A 100 10.03 -6.79 7.67
CA VAL A 100 10.00 -5.97 6.45
C VAL A 100 8.80 -6.38 5.62
N VAL A 101 7.92 -5.43 5.33
CA VAL A 101 6.70 -5.64 4.51
C VAL A 101 6.81 -4.80 3.24
N ASN A 102 6.59 -5.39 2.06
CA ASN A 102 6.55 -4.61 0.82
C ASN A 102 5.21 -3.90 0.69
N PHE A 103 5.19 -2.73 0.06
CA PHE A 103 3.95 -1.97 -0.11
C PHE A 103 2.89 -2.73 -0.92
N LYS A 104 3.31 -3.57 -1.87
CA LYS A 104 2.40 -4.45 -2.63
C LYS A 104 1.70 -5.52 -1.78
N ASP A 105 2.28 -5.86 -0.64
CA ASP A 105 1.77 -6.90 0.27
C ASP A 105 0.87 -6.27 1.37
N ILE A 106 0.77 -4.93 1.42
CA ILE A 106 -0.14 -4.22 2.30
C ILE A 106 -1.55 -4.36 1.75
N GLU A 107 -2.43 -4.96 2.53
CA GLU A 107 -3.82 -5.18 2.15
C GLU A 107 -4.66 -3.94 2.45
N GLY A 108 -4.46 -3.32 3.61
CA GLY A 108 -5.16 -2.10 4.01
C GLY A 108 -4.58 -1.43 5.24
N PHE A 109 -5.16 -0.27 5.59
CA PHE A 109 -4.78 0.56 6.73
C PHE A 109 -5.91 0.52 7.77
N LYS A 110 -5.59 0.31 9.05
CA LYS A 110 -6.58 0.26 10.14
C LYS A 110 -7.05 1.63 10.60
N SER A 111 -6.23 2.67 10.41
CA SER A 111 -6.39 3.92 11.15
C SER A 111 -6.03 5.15 10.30
N GLN A 112 -6.96 5.59 9.44
CA GLN A 112 -7.22 7.03 9.21
C GLN A 112 -8.49 7.46 9.98
N VAL A 113 -8.67 6.91 11.19
CA VAL A 113 -9.76 7.30 12.09
C VAL A 113 -9.14 7.63 13.44
N ASN A 114 -8.50 8.80 13.56
CA ASN A 114 -8.19 9.42 14.85
C ASN A 114 -7.81 10.91 14.72
N GLU A 115 -8.52 11.68 13.90
CA GLU A 115 -8.49 13.16 13.95
C GLU A 115 -9.91 13.76 13.85
N THR A 116 -10.85 13.30 14.66
CA THR A 116 -12.02 14.12 15.02
C THR A 116 -12.66 13.58 16.30
N GLU A 117 -12.09 13.91 17.46
CA GLU A 117 -12.79 14.00 18.76
C GLU A 117 -11.80 14.46 19.85
N GLN A 118 -11.40 15.73 19.75
CA GLN A 118 -11.04 16.54 20.92
C GLN A 118 -11.61 17.95 20.68
N GLU A 119 -12.90 18.12 20.96
CA GLU A 119 -13.47 19.39 21.42
C GLU A 119 -13.33 19.48 22.96
#